data_AF-A0A950N4R5-F1
#
_entry.id   AF-A0A950N4R5-F1
#
_cell.length_a   1.000
_cell.length_b   1.000
_cell.length_c   1.000
_cell.angle_alpha   90.00
_cell.angle_beta   90.00
_cell.angle_gamma   90.00
#
_symmetry.space_group_name_H-M   'P 1'
#
loop_
_entity.id
_entity.type
_entity.pdbx_description
1 polymer ?
#
loop_
_entity_poly.entity_id
_entity_poly.type
_entity_poly.pdbx_seq_one_letter_code
_entity_poly.pdbx_strand_id
1 'polypeptide(L)'
;MLNPAQIQANARAAADLAFLRQLPDAMVAPILRLLPHSKAQFRQDLFVLSELGLKRGGFFVEFGASDGLNLSNTWLLEKQFGWRGILAEPGQCWHATLAANRSCVIDRRCVWSKSGETVRFNQTAIPELSTINKFSFSDLHKAERKGGARYDVTTVSLMDLLAEHNAPPHIDYLSIDTEGSEFEILENFDFGRYDVQVITCEHNYTPTRKRVHTLLSAKGYVRKFETVSEFDDWYVKGSSLALRRRPPEEQQVENPGGEHPEGAVEQIGGEVPQPAAVHADIHLRHRRGVRQRLQLLQHDTLSRWIQPGFRRGRTACRSGKRRTRRCASPARRDPGSSRYRQSWRA
;
A
#
# COMPACT_ATOMS: atom_id res chain seq x y z
N MET A 1 -31.74 6.98 14.04
CA MET A 1 -30.29 7.28 13.89
C MET A 1 -29.64 6.10 13.18
N LEU A 2 -28.75 6.36 12.21
CA LEU A 2 -27.99 5.29 11.55
C LEU A 2 -27.00 4.67 12.54
N ASN A 3 -26.81 3.36 12.47
CA ASN A 3 -25.77 2.69 13.25
C ASN A 3 -24.37 2.91 12.62
N PRO A 4 -23.27 2.66 13.34
CA PRO A 4 -21.92 2.90 12.83
C PRO A 4 -21.60 2.18 11.51
N ALA A 5 -22.08 0.94 11.33
CA ALA A 5 -21.86 0.18 10.10
C ALA A 5 -22.59 0.78 8.90
N GLN A 6 -23.82 1.29 9.10
CA GLN A 6 -24.57 2.00 8.07
C GLN A 6 -23.91 3.33 7.70
N ILE A 7 -23.34 4.04 8.66
CA ILE A 7 -22.59 5.27 8.40
C ILE A 7 -21.36 4.97 7.54
N GLN A 8 -20.61 3.91 7.87
CA GLN A 8 -19.44 3.49 7.11
C GLN A 8 -19.79 3.02 5.70
N ALA A 9 -20.85 2.22 5.55
CA ALA A 9 -21.34 1.78 4.24
C ALA A 9 -21.76 2.97 3.36
N ASN A 10 -22.49 3.94 3.93
CA ASN A 10 -22.89 5.15 3.22
C ASN A 10 -21.68 6.01 2.82
N ALA A 11 -20.69 6.16 3.72
CA ALA A 11 -19.45 6.88 3.41
C ALA A 11 -18.66 6.20 2.29
N ARG A 12 -18.57 4.86 2.30
CA ARG A 12 -17.94 4.09 1.22
C ARG A 12 -18.67 4.26 -0.10
N ALA A 13 -20.00 4.19 -0.11
CA ALA A 13 -20.81 4.40 -1.31
C ALA A 13 -20.64 5.82 -1.88
N ALA A 14 -20.57 6.85 -1.03
CA ALA A 14 -20.31 8.22 -1.46
C ALA A 14 -18.91 8.38 -2.08
N ALA A 15 -17.89 7.77 -1.47
CA ALA A 15 -16.53 7.75 -2.02
C ALA A 15 -16.47 6.99 -3.35
N ASP A 16 -17.14 5.84 -3.46
CA ASP A 16 -17.21 5.05 -4.69
C ASP A 16 -17.90 5.85 -5.82
N LEU A 17 -18.98 6.56 -5.53
CA LEU A 17 -19.64 7.43 -6.51
C LEU A 17 -18.74 8.60 -6.94
N ALA A 18 -18.05 9.24 -5.99
CA ALA A 18 -17.11 10.31 -6.29
C ALA A 18 -15.96 9.82 -7.19
N PHE A 19 -15.41 8.64 -6.90
CA PHE A 19 -14.40 7.98 -7.71
C PHE A 19 -14.91 7.67 -9.12
N LEU A 20 -16.08 7.02 -9.25
CA LEU A 20 -16.65 6.66 -10.56
C LEU A 20 -16.89 7.89 -11.45
N ARG A 21 -17.26 9.04 -10.87
CA ARG A 21 -17.46 10.30 -11.60
C ARG A 21 -16.18 10.89 -12.20
N GLN A 22 -15.01 10.43 -11.75
CA GLN A 22 -13.72 10.86 -12.30
C GLN A 22 -13.28 9.99 -13.49
N LEU A 23 -13.87 8.81 -13.67
CA LEU A 23 -13.48 7.87 -14.70
C LEU A 23 -14.01 8.30 -16.07
N PRO A 24 -13.33 7.91 -17.17
CA PRO A 24 -13.93 7.98 -18.49
C PRO A 24 -15.24 7.19 -18.55
N ASP A 25 -16.25 7.69 -19.28
CA ASP A 25 -17.58 7.05 -19.38
C ASP A 25 -17.51 5.56 -19.76
N ALA A 26 -16.64 5.22 -20.72
CA ALA A 26 -16.41 3.84 -21.17
C ALA A 26 -15.90 2.91 -20.05
N MET A 27 -15.28 3.46 -19.00
CA MET A 27 -14.74 2.70 -17.87
C MET A 27 -15.71 2.61 -16.69
N VAL A 28 -16.74 3.45 -16.60
CA VAL A 28 -17.66 3.49 -15.45
C VAL A 28 -18.33 2.13 -15.23
N ALA A 29 -19.00 1.58 -16.24
CA ALA A 29 -19.74 0.32 -16.10
C ALA A 29 -18.82 -0.90 -15.82
N PRO A 30 -17.68 -1.09 -16.52
CA PRO A 30 -16.73 -2.14 -16.17
C PRO A 30 -16.18 -2.02 -14.74
N ILE A 31 -15.78 -0.82 -14.32
CA ILE A 31 -15.19 -0.60 -12.99
C ILE A 31 -16.23 -0.75 -11.88
N LEU A 32 -17.47 -0.31 -12.10
CA LEU A 32 -18.58 -0.52 -11.16
C LEU A 32 -18.76 -2.01 -10.79
N ARG A 33 -18.63 -2.91 -11.77
CA ARG A 33 -18.73 -4.37 -11.54
C ARG A 33 -17.57 -4.93 -10.72
N LEU A 34 -16.43 -4.23 -10.68
CA LEU A 34 -15.22 -4.64 -9.96
C LEU A 34 -15.14 -4.07 -8.53
N LEU A 35 -15.95 -3.06 -8.18
CA LEU A 35 -15.97 -2.47 -6.83
C LEU A 35 -16.02 -3.50 -5.67
N PRO A 36 -16.84 -4.57 -5.74
CA PRO A 36 -16.90 -5.55 -4.65
C PRO A 36 -15.63 -6.40 -4.50
N HIS A 37 -14.80 -6.46 -5.55
CA HIS A 37 -13.60 -7.28 -5.60
C HIS A 37 -12.34 -6.52 -5.17
N SER A 38 -12.37 -5.19 -5.28
CA SER A 38 -11.26 -4.30 -4.91
C SER A 38 -10.94 -4.42 -3.42
N LYS A 39 -9.65 -4.56 -3.12
CA LYS A 39 -9.12 -4.58 -1.75
C LYS A 39 -8.48 -3.26 -1.36
N ALA A 40 -8.19 -2.41 -2.34
CA ALA A 40 -7.50 -1.15 -2.16
C ALA A 40 -8.30 -0.14 -1.30
N GLN A 41 -7.57 0.64 -0.50
CA GLN A 41 -8.18 1.60 0.42
C GLN A 41 -8.98 2.67 -0.30
N PHE A 42 -8.47 3.21 -1.41
CA PHE A 42 -9.08 4.28 -2.21
C PHE A 42 -9.38 3.86 -3.63
N ARG A 43 -9.43 2.55 -3.92
CA ARG A 43 -9.64 1.99 -5.26
C ARG A 43 -8.46 2.20 -6.20
N GLN A 44 -7.23 2.25 -5.67
CA GLN A 44 -6.00 2.34 -6.46
C GLN A 44 -5.95 1.23 -7.53
N ASP A 45 -6.32 0.00 -7.18
CA ASP A 45 -6.41 -1.13 -8.12
C ASP A 45 -7.36 -0.85 -9.30
N LEU A 46 -8.54 -0.28 -9.03
CA LEU A 46 -9.52 0.07 -10.06
C LEU A 46 -9.10 1.30 -10.88
N PHE A 47 -8.44 2.27 -10.25
CA PHE A 47 -7.83 3.39 -10.95
C PHE A 47 -6.81 2.90 -11.97
N VAL A 48 -5.89 2.02 -11.56
CA VAL A 48 -4.89 1.41 -12.44
C VAL A 48 -5.54 0.63 -13.58
N LEU A 49 -6.55 -0.19 -13.29
CA LEU A 49 -7.29 -0.91 -14.33
C LEU A 49 -8.00 0.04 -15.30
N SER A 50 -8.57 1.15 -14.82
CA SER A 50 -9.15 2.19 -15.67
C SER A 50 -8.09 2.87 -16.53
N GLU A 51 -6.94 3.20 -15.95
CA GLU A 51 -5.82 3.86 -16.64
C GLU A 51 -5.03 2.94 -17.59
N LEU A 52 -5.27 1.64 -17.53
CA LEU A 52 -4.64 0.66 -18.42
C LEU A 52 -5.65 -0.12 -19.27
N GLY A 53 -6.92 0.33 -19.33
CA GLY A 53 -7.92 -0.26 -20.21
C GLY A 53 -8.22 -1.73 -19.87
N LEU A 54 -8.32 -2.04 -18.58
CA LEU A 54 -8.56 -3.39 -18.03
C LEU A 54 -7.47 -4.40 -18.41
N LYS A 55 -6.23 -3.93 -18.61
CA LYS A 55 -5.08 -4.78 -18.97
C LYS A 55 -4.99 -6.03 -18.09
N ARG A 56 -4.74 -7.17 -18.74
CA ARG A 56 -4.42 -8.45 -18.11
C ARG A 56 -2.92 -8.75 -18.26
N GLY A 57 -2.38 -9.55 -17.35
CA GLY A 57 -0.98 -9.99 -17.42
C GLY A 57 0.06 -8.87 -17.28
N GLY A 58 -0.27 -7.78 -16.58
CA GLY A 58 0.67 -6.70 -16.31
C GLY A 58 1.71 -7.05 -15.23
N PHE A 59 2.63 -6.12 -14.98
CA PHE A 59 3.63 -6.23 -13.92
C PHE A 59 3.48 -5.13 -12.88
N PHE A 60 3.37 -5.49 -11.60
CA PHE A 60 3.29 -4.55 -10.49
C PHE A 60 4.49 -4.64 -9.53
N VAL A 61 4.71 -3.55 -8.81
CA VAL A 61 5.58 -3.51 -7.63
C VAL A 61 4.85 -2.77 -6.52
N GLU A 62 4.80 -3.32 -5.30
CA GLU A 62 4.13 -2.70 -4.15
C GLU A 62 5.02 -2.74 -2.90
N PHE A 63 5.17 -1.59 -2.27
CA PHE A 63 5.83 -1.43 -0.96
C PHE A 63 4.77 -1.26 0.13
N GLY A 64 5.09 -1.69 1.35
CA GLY A 64 4.12 -1.63 2.46
C GLY A 64 3.03 -2.69 2.33
N ALA A 65 3.37 -3.85 1.75
CA ALA A 65 2.39 -4.88 1.40
C ALA A 65 1.63 -5.45 2.60
N SER A 66 2.13 -5.26 3.84
CA SER A 66 1.49 -5.72 5.07
C SER A 66 1.09 -7.20 4.95
N ASP A 67 -0.15 -7.57 5.27
CA ASP A 67 -0.61 -8.96 5.13
C ASP A 67 -0.87 -9.41 3.69
N GLY A 68 -0.71 -8.55 2.69
CA GLY A 68 -0.93 -8.84 1.28
C GLY A 68 -2.37 -9.11 0.91
N LEU A 69 -3.36 -8.69 1.71
CA LEU A 69 -4.77 -8.88 1.39
C LEU A 69 -5.60 -7.65 1.74
N ASN A 70 -5.53 -7.20 2.98
CA ASN A 70 -6.31 -6.06 3.43
C ASN A 70 -5.64 -4.79 2.94
N LEU A 71 -6.43 -3.87 2.36
CA LEU A 71 -5.96 -2.61 1.79
C LEU A 71 -4.94 -2.74 0.64
N SER A 72 -4.65 -3.96 0.16
CA SER A 72 -3.67 -4.17 -0.90
C SER A 72 -4.12 -3.54 -2.22
N ASN A 73 -3.19 -2.82 -2.85
CA ASN A 73 -3.41 -2.15 -4.12
C ASN A 73 -3.18 -3.08 -5.32
N THR A 74 -2.61 -4.27 -5.10
CA THR A 74 -2.27 -5.23 -6.18
C THR A 74 -2.99 -6.57 -6.05
N TRP A 75 -3.82 -6.75 -5.02
CA TRP A 75 -4.46 -8.05 -4.79
C TRP A 75 -5.38 -8.47 -5.94
N LEU A 76 -6.27 -7.56 -6.35
CA LEU A 76 -7.19 -7.74 -7.47
C LEU A 76 -6.44 -8.00 -8.78
N LEU A 77 -5.35 -7.25 -9.01
CA LEU A 77 -4.54 -7.33 -10.22
C LEU A 77 -3.91 -8.72 -10.38
N GLU A 78 -3.29 -9.25 -9.30
CA GLU A 78 -2.73 -10.60 -9.31
C GLU A 78 -3.84 -11.65 -9.48
N LYS A 79 -4.85 -11.63 -8.61
CA LYS A 79 -5.78 -12.76 -8.46
C LYS A 79 -6.83 -12.84 -9.55
N GLN A 80 -7.23 -11.72 -10.17
CA GLN A 80 -8.29 -11.71 -11.19
C GLN A 80 -7.82 -11.27 -12.58
N PHE A 81 -6.74 -10.49 -12.67
CA PHE A 81 -6.20 -10.00 -13.95
C PHE A 81 -4.93 -10.73 -14.38
N GLY A 82 -4.43 -11.67 -13.57
CA GLY A 82 -3.28 -12.51 -13.90
C GLY A 82 -1.96 -11.74 -13.94
N TRP A 83 -1.89 -10.60 -13.24
CA TRP A 83 -0.66 -9.83 -13.14
C TRP A 83 0.37 -10.57 -12.28
N ARG A 84 1.65 -10.30 -12.56
CA ARG A 84 2.77 -10.76 -11.74
C ARG A 84 3.44 -9.54 -11.11
N GLY A 85 4.26 -9.75 -10.08
CA GLY A 85 4.91 -8.61 -9.45
C GLY A 85 5.77 -8.97 -8.26
N ILE A 86 6.26 -7.91 -7.61
CA ILE A 86 7.12 -7.96 -6.43
C ILE A 86 6.42 -7.19 -5.30
N LEU A 87 6.33 -7.81 -4.13
CA LEU A 87 5.92 -7.17 -2.90
C LEU A 87 7.14 -6.98 -2.00
N ALA A 88 7.26 -5.82 -1.35
CA ALA A 88 8.28 -5.60 -0.34
C ALA A 88 7.64 -5.25 1.01
N GLU A 89 8.00 -6.01 2.05
CA GLU A 89 7.48 -5.83 3.41
C GLU A 89 8.56 -6.14 4.47
N PRO A 90 9.16 -5.12 5.11
CA PRO A 90 10.16 -5.33 6.17
C PRO A 90 9.56 -5.76 7.52
N GLY A 91 8.26 -5.53 7.73
CA GLY A 91 7.52 -5.84 8.95
C GLY A 91 7.42 -7.34 9.21
N GLN A 92 8.23 -7.84 10.14
CA GLN A 92 8.31 -9.27 10.47
C GLN A 92 6.98 -9.88 10.91
N CYS A 93 6.11 -9.10 11.55
CA CYS A 93 4.78 -9.57 11.96
C CYS A 93 3.88 -9.98 10.78
N TRP A 94 4.12 -9.43 9.59
CA TRP A 94 3.32 -9.67 8.41
C TRP A 94 3.81 -10.84 7.57
N HIS A 95 5.07 -11.25 7.70
CA HIS A 95 5.73 -12.18 6.77
C HIS A 95 5.01 -13.51 6.62
N ALA A 96 4.47 -14.07 7.71
CA ALA A 96 3.74 -15.33 7.66
C ALA A 96 2.39 -15.20 6.92
N THR A 97 1.61 -14.15 7.25
CA THR A 97 0.31 -13.90 6.60
C THR A 97 0.46 -13.47 5.15
N LEU A 98 1.48 -12.66 4.84
CA LEU A 98 1.81 -12.23 3.49
C LEU A 98 2.12 -13.42 2.59
N ALA A 99 2.98 -14.33 3.06
CA ALA A 99 3.31 -15.56 2.33
C ALA A 99 2.12 -16.51 2.16
N ALA A 100 1.14 -16.48 3.07
CA ALA A 100 -0.08 -17.27 2.94
C ALA A 100 -1.09 -16.65 1.95
N ASN A 101 -1.12 -15.33 1.83
CA ASN A 101 -2.11 -14.61 1.01
C ASN A 101 -1.67 -14.39 -0.45
N ARG A 102 -0.36 -14.41 -0.73
CA ARG A 102 0.24 -14.03 -2.02
C ARG A 102 1.05 -15.15 -2.64
N SER A 103 1.06 -15.20 -3.96
CA SER A 103 1.86 -16.15 -4.75
C SER A 103 2.92 -15.47 -5.63
N CYS A 104 2.91 -14.14 -5.69
CA CYS A 104 3.97 -13.36 -6.34
C CYS A 104 5.27 -13.37 -5.53
N VAL A 105 6.30 -12.72 -6.07
CA VAL A 105 7.57 -12.54 -5.37
C VAL A 105 7.36 -11.69 -4.12
N ILE A 106 7.98 -12.09 -3.00
CA ILE A 106 7.99 -11.36 -1.74
C ILE A 106 9.44 -11.12 -1.32
N ASP A 107 9.81 -9.85 -1.21
CA ASP A 107 11.04 -9.39 -0.60
C ASP A 107 10.77 -8.89 0.83
N ARG A 108 11.63 -9.27 1.76
CA ARG A 108 11.50 -8.92 3.19
C ARG A 108 12.43 -7.78 3.61
N ARG A 109 13.22 -7.24 2.69
CA ARG A 109 14.08 -6.09 2.94
C ARG A 109 13.25 -4.80 2.87
N CYS A 110 13.76 -3.76 3.49
CA CYS A 110 13.17 -2.43 3.42
C CYS A 110 13.59 -1.76 2.11
N VAL A 111 12.64 -1.39 1.25
CA VAL A 111 12.94 -0.60 0.06
C VAL A 111 13.36 0.79 0.50
N TRP A 112 14.52 1.25 0.03
CA TRP A 112 15.16 2.48 0.49
C TRP A 112 15.97 3.14 -0.63
N SER A 113 16.65 4.25 -0.33
CA SER A 113 17.51 4.94 -1.30
C SER A 113 18.75 4.14 -1.70
N LYS A 114 19.20 3.20 -0.86
CA LYS A 114 20.43 2.42 -1.10
C LYS A 114 20.34 1.00 -0.54
N SER A 115 20.93 0.05 -1.25
CA SER A 115 21.05 -1.35 -0.83
C SER A 115 22.15 -1.59 0.20
N GLY A 116 21.96 -2.62 1.02
CA GLY A 116 22.97 -3.14 1.94
C GLY A 116 23.20 -2.29 3.19
N GLU A 117 22.39 -1.25 3.40
CA GLU A 117 22.38 -0.52 4.66
C GLU A 117 21.55 -1.28 5.70
N THR A 118 21.77 -0.92 6.96
CA THR A 118 20.94 -1.38 8.07
C THR A 118 20.20 -0.17 8.62
N VAL A 119 18.87 -0.22 8.59
CA VAL A 119 18.01 0.84 9.13
C VAL A 119 17.20 0.30 10.29
N ARG A 120 16.96 1.15 11.28
CA ARG A 120 16.12 0.79 12.42
C ARG A 120 14.66 0.91 12.01
N PHE A 121 13.96 -0.22 11.93
CA PHE A 121 12.53 -0.26 11.70
C PHE A 121 11.77 -0.08 13.01
N ASN A 122 10.65 0.64 12.97
CA ASN A 122 9.78 0.89 14.11
C ASN A 122 8.41 0.28 13.84
N GLN A 123 8.21 -0.94 14.33
CA GLN A 123 6.95 -1.64 14.17
C GLN A 123 5.97 -1.24 15.28
N THR A 124 4.88 -0.57 14.92
CA THR A 124 3.94 -0.02 15.92
C THR A 124 2.94 -1.07 16.41
N ALA A 125 2.13 -0.72 17.42
CA ALA A 125 1.03 -1.57 17.89
C ALA A 125 -0.09 -1.75 16.85
N ILE A 126 -0.22 -0.79 15.91
CA ILE A 126 -1.02 -0.90 14.69
C ILE A 126 0.00 -1.14 13.56
N PRO A 127 0.25 -2.38 13.15
CA PRO A 127 1.44 -2.66 12.33
C PRO A 127 1.39 -2.03 10.94
N GLU A 128 0.22 -1.65 10.44
CA GLU A 128 0.00 -0.88 9.21
C GLU A 128 0.57 0.55 9.27
N LEU A 129 0.91 1.06 10.46
CA LEU A 129 1.52 2.40 10.65
C LEU A 129 3.03 2.35 10.89
N SER A 130 3.65 1.20 10.59
CA SER A 130 5.08 0.97 10.85
C SER A 130 5.94 1.67 9.81
N THR A 131 7.09 2.20 10.24
CA THR A 131 7.99 2.97 9.36
C THR A 131 9.45 2.83 9.81
N ILE A 132 10.38 3.40 9.04
CA ILE A 132 11.77 3.62 9.45
C ILE A 132 11.81 4.65 10.60
N ASN A 133 12.63 4.40 11.62
CA ASN A 133 12.70 5.24 12.83
C ASN A 133 12.99 6.72 12.55
N LYS A 134 13.77 7.02 11.50
CA LYS A 134 14.07 8.39 11.05
C LYS A 134 12.81 9.19 10.68
N PHE A 135 11.78 8.52 10.15
CA PHE A 135 10.49 9.15 9.80
C PHE A 135 9.44 9.01 10.90
N SER A 136 9.75 8.31 12.00
CA SER A 136 8.84 8.17 13.15
C SER A 136 8.43 9.51 13.79
N PHE A 137 9.11 10.61 13.44
CA PHE A 137 8.87 11.95 13.95
C PHE A 137 8.46 12.98 12.88
N SER A 138 8.33 12.59 11.60
CA SER A 138 8.08 13.54 10.49
C SER A 138 6.63 13.58 10.00
N ASP A 139 5.82 12.56 10.29
CA ASP A 139 4.41 12.50 9.88
C ASP A 139 3.42 12.50 11.07
N LEU A 140 2.15 12.24 10.78
CA LEU A 140 1.01 12.34 11.69
C LEU A 140 0.94 11.28 12.81
N HIS A 141 1.66 10.16 12.69
CA HIS A 141 1.52 9.00 13.59
C HIS A 141 2.52 9.01 14.75
N LYS A 142 2.93 10.20 15.22
CA LYS A 142 4.01 10.34 16.23
C LYS A 142 3.64 9.76 17.59
N ALA A 143 2.36 9.74 17.94
CA ALA A 143 1.89 9.31 19.26
C ALA A 143 1.83 7.78 19.36
N GLU A 144 1.38 7.12 18.29
CA GLU A 144 1.22 5.67 18.15
C GLU A 144 2.56 4.94 18.07
N ARG A 145 3.62 5.66 17.66
CA ARG A 145 5.00 5.15 17.53
C ARG A 145 5.82 5.20 18.82
N LYS A 146 5.31 5.80 19.91
CA LYS A 146 5.93 5.79 21.25
C LYS A 146 5.67 4.45 21.97
N GLY A 147 6.23 3.37 21.43
CA GLY A 147 6.12 2.04 22.06
C GLY A 147 6.31 0.84 21.12
N GLY A 148 6.56 1.08 19.83
CA GLY A 148 6.75 0.01 18.86
C GLY A 148 7.98 -0.87 19.12
N ALA A 149 7.92 -2.13 18.68
CA ALA A 149 9.07 -3.01 18.64
C ALA A 149 10.07 -2.46 17.62
N ARG A 150 11.31 -2.24 18.04
CA ARG A 150 12.38 -1.73 17.19
C ARG A 150 13.37 -2.82 16.90
N TYR A 151 13.60 -3.08 15.63
CA TYR A 151 14.61 -4.02 15.17
C TYR A 151 15.24 -3.48 13.90
N ASP A 152 16.44 -3.97 13.63
CA ASP A 152 17.21 -3.54 12.49
C ASP A 152 16.82 -4.40 11.28
N VAL A 153 16.65 -3.75 10.12
CA VAL A 153 16.32 -4.41 8.84
C VAL A 153 17.34 -4.00 7.78
N THR A 154 17.66 -4.94 6.90
CA THR A 154 18.53 -4.66 5.74
C THR A 154 17.72 -3.94 4.66
N THR A 155 18.36 -3.01 3.98
CA THR A 155 17.74 -2.26 2.88
C THR A 155 18.07 -2.82 1.50
N VAL A 156 17.20 -2.52 0.55
CA VAL A 156 17.41 -2.74 -0.89
C VAL A 156 16.94 -1.49 -1.65
N SER A 157 17.72 -1.05 -2.64
CA SER A 157 17.30 0.02 -3.55
C SER A 157 16.22 -0.50 -4.50
N LEU A 158 15.34 0.37 -4.99
CA LEU A 158 14.35 -0.05 -6.00
C LEU A 158 15.04 -0.63 -7.25
N MET A 159 16.18 -0.08 -7.65
CA MET A 159 16.95 -0.57 -8.80
C MET A 159 17.45 -2.00 -8.61
N ASP A 160 18.01 -2.31 -7.44
CA ASP A 160 18.54 -3.64 -7.15
C ASP A 160 17.41 -4.64 -6.91
N LEU A 161 16.32 -4.23 -6.24
CA LEU A 161 15.13 -5.06 -6.07
C LEU A 161 14.60 -5.53 -7.44
N LEU A 162 14.46 -4.61 -8.40
CA LEU A 162 13.97 -4.92 -9.74
C LEU A 162 14.96 -5.84 -10.49
N ALA A 163 16.26 -5.56 -10.40
CA ALA A 163 17.28 -6.33 -11.09
C ALA A 163 17.40 -7.77 -10.54
N GLU A 164 17.48 -7.93 -9.21
CA GLU A 164 17.63 -9.21 -8.53
C GLU A 164 16.44 -10.16 -8.81
N HIS A 165 15.24 -9.60 -8.94
CA HIS A 165 14.02 -10.36 -9.23
C HIS A 165 13.66 -10.43 -10.72
N ASN A 166 14.57 -10.01 -11.60
CA ASN A 166 14.39 -10.02 -13.06
C ASN A 166 13.10 -9.33 -13.51
N ALA A 167 12.76 -8.19 -12.89
CA ALA A 167 11.61 -7.39 -13.28
C ALA A 167 11.76 -6.89 -14.73
N PRO A 168 10.66 -6.84 -15.50
CA PRO A 168 10.71 -6.29 -16.85
C PRO A 168 11.06 -4.79 -16.81
N PRO A 169 11.75 -4.27 -17.83
CA PRO A 169 11.98 -2.83 -17.97
C PRO A 169 10.67 -2.02 -18.00
N HIS A 170 9.60 -2.59 -18.56
CA HIS A 170 8.27 -1.99 -18.56
C HIS A 170 7.46 -2.48 -17.36
N ILE A 171 7.10 -1.54 -16.48
CA ILE A 171 6.32 -1.80 -15.26
C ILE A 171 4.97 -1.09 -15.40
N ASP A 172 3.88 -1.82 -15.23
CA ASP A 172 2.55 -1.25 -15.39
C ASP A 172 2.13 -0.42 -14.17
N TYR A 173 2.50 -0.87 -12.98
CA TYR A 173 2.07 -0.23 -11.75
C TYR A 173 3.13 -0.28 -10.64
N LEU A 174 3.37 0.87 -10.01
CA LEU A 174 4.18 1.01 -8.80
C LEU A 174 3.34 1.63 -7.67
N SER A 175 3.09 0.87 -6.62
CA SER A 175 2.42 1.31 -5.38
C SER A 175 3.47 1.59 -4.30
N ILE A 176 3.54 2.83 -3.82
CA ILE A 176 4.53 3.28 -2.84
C ILE A 176 3.80 3.72 -1.57
N ASP A 177 3.85 2.88 -0.55
CA ASP A 177 3.35 3.17 0.80
C ASP A 177 4.45 2.77 1.78
N THR A 178 5.24 3.74 2.23
CA THR A 178 6.40 3.50 3.08
C THR A 178 6.42 4.37 4.32
N GLU A 179 5.33 5.09 4.58
CA GLU A 179 5.15 5.95 5.74
C GLU A 179 6.30 6.97 5.90
N GLY A 180 6.73 7.59 4.79
CA GLY A 180 7.61 8.77 4.79
C GLY A 180 8.89 8.70 3.95
N SER A 181 9.26 7.52 3.42
CA SER A 181 10.48 7.34 2.61
C SER A 181 10.29 7.44 1.09
N GLU A 182 9.11 7.85 0.65
CA GLU A 182 8.71 7.77 -0.76
C GLU A 182 9.60 8.62 -1.66
N PHE A 183 9.95 9.82 -1.22
CA PHE A 183 10.78 10.73 -1.99
C PHE A 183 12.20 10.21 -2.14
N GLU A 184 12.81 9.71 -1.05
CA GLU A 184 14.17 9.18 -1.06
C GLU A 184 14.31 7.96 -1.98
N ILE A 185 13.28 7.12 -2.08
CA ILE A 185 13.22 6.00 -3.03
C ILE A 185 13.16 6.53 -4.46
N LEU A 186 12.23 7.44 -4.76
CA LEU A 186 11.99 7.95 -6.11
C LEU A 186 13.12 8.84 -6.63
N GLU A 187 13.78 9.62 -5.78
CA GLU A 187 14.93 10.46 -6.15
C GLU A 187 16.12 9.64 -6.66
N ASN A 188 16.27 8.41 -6.17
CA ASN A 188 17.34 7.49 -6.54
C ASN A 188 16.92 6.46 -7.59
N PHE A 189 15.71 6.59 -8.16
CA PHE A 189 15.20 5.69 -9.18
C PHE A 189 15.57 6.15 -10.59
N ASP A 190 16.10 5.22 -11.40
CA ASP A 190 16.43 5.48 -12.80
C ASP A 190 15.22 5.25 -13.72
N PHE A 191 14.44 6.32 -13.91
CA PHE A 191 13.30 6.37 -14.83
C PHE A 191 13.66 6.20 -16.31
N GLY A 192 14.95 6.23 -16.67
CA GLY A 192 15.42 5.92 -18.03
C GLY A 192 15.60 4.42 -18.24
N ARG A 193 15.96 3.68 -17.19
CA ARG A 193 16.14 2.22 -17.25
C ARG A 193 14.83 1.45 -17.07
N TYR A 194 13.92 1.93 -16.23
CA TYR A 194 12.60 1.32 -16.01
C TYR A 194 11.49 2.30 -16.35
N ASP A 195 10.58 1.86 -17.21
CA ASP A 195 9.42 2.61 -17.66
C ASP A 195 8.16 2.22 -16.87
N VAL A 196 7.79 3.05 -15.90
CA VAL A 196 6.60 2.84 -15.06
C VAL A 196 5.41 3.61 -15.62
N GLN A 197 4.28 2.94 -15.88
CA GLN A 197 3.10 3.58 -16.49
C GLN A 197 2.24 4.33 -15.46
N VAL A 198 1.96 3.69 -14.31
CA VAL A 198 1.12 4.25 -13.25
C VAL A 198 1.85 4.18 -11.91
N ILE A 199 1.82 5.27 -11.15
CA ILE A 199 2.36 5.34 -9.79
C ILE A 199 1.28 5.84 -8.84
N THR A 200 1.07 5.15 -7.72
CA THR A 200 0.32 5.71 -6.58
C THR A 200 1.26 5.84 -5.40
N CYS A 201 1.28 7.00 -4.78
CA CYS A 201 2.25 7.32 -3.74
C CYS A 201 1.53 7.92 -2.52
N GLU A 202 1.67 7.28 -1.37
CA GLU A 202 1.20 7.82 -0.09
C GLU A 202 1.99 9.09 0.22
N HIS A 203 1.34 10.12 0.74
CA HIS A 203 2.01 11.36 1.15
C HIS A 203 1.58 11.87 2.53
N ASN A 204 0.50 11.35 3.13
CA ASN A 204 0.02 11.69 4.48
C ASN A 204 -0.10 13.21 4.77
N TYR A 205 -0.42 13.99 3.73
CA TYR A 205 -0.38 15.46 3.72
C TYR A 205 0.92 16.10 4.26
N THR A 206 2.04 15.39 4.20
CA THR A 206 3.34 15.89 4.64
C THR A 206 3.91 16.89 3.63
N PRO A 207 4.86 17.76 4.04
CA PRO A 207 5.56 18.65 3.12
C PRO A 207 6.27 17.91 1.97
N THR A 208 6.61 16.63 2.16
CA THR A 208 7.25 15.78 1.15
C THR A 208 6.38 15.61 -0.10
N ARG A 209 5.04 15.71 0.00
CA ARG A 209 4.11 15.67 -1.13
C ARG A 209 4.56 16.57 -2.29
N LYS A 210 4.97 17.81 -1.97
CA LYS A 210 5.40 18.78 -3.00
C LYS A 210 6.68 18.33 -3.70
N ARG A 211 7.62 17.71 -2.97
CA ARG A 211 8.88 17.21 -3.53
C ARG A 211 8.63 16.05 -4.49
N VAL A 212 7.78 15.09 -4.09
CA VAL A 212 7.35 13.96 -4.94
C VAL A 212 6.65 14.48 -6.20
N HIS A 213 5.70 15.40 -6.04
CA HIS A 213 4.97 15.98 -7.17
C HIS A 213 5.90 16.67 -8.17
N THR A 214 6.83 17.51 -7.70
CA THR A 214 7.82 18.18 -8.56
C THR A 214 8.69 17.15 -9.29
N LEU A 215 9.18 16.13 -8.59
CA LEU A 215 10.03 15.09 -9.17
C LEU A 215 9.30 14.32 -10.27
N LEU A 216 8.10 13.78 -9.98
CA LEU A 216 7.35 12.98 -10.96
C LEU A 216 6.86 13.83 -12.14
N SER A 217 6.46 15.08 -11.91
CA SER A 217 6.09 15.99 -13.00
C SER A 217 7.26 16.24 -13.95
N ALA A 218 8.47 16.43 -13.41
CA ALA A 218 9.70 16.57 -14.21
C ALA A 218 10.07 15.30 -14.99
N LYS A 219 9.54 14.13 -14.60
CA LYS A 219 9.68 12.85 -15.31
C LYS A 219 8.52 12.57 -16.27
N GLY A 220 7.65 13.54 -16.53
CA GLY A 220 6.57 13.44 -17.51
C GLY A 220 5.32 12.73 -17.00
N TYR A 221 5.14 12.62 -15.68
CA TYR A 221 3.90 12.10 -15.10
C TYR A 221 2.88 13.22 -14.88
N VAL A 222 1.61 12.88 -15.07
CA VAL A 222 0.46 13.75 -14.81
C VAL A 222 -0.26 13.26 -13.57
N ARG A 223 -0.44 14.14 -12.58
CA ARG A 223 -1.23 13.82 -11.38
C ARG A 223 -2.73 13.79 -11.70
N LYS A 224 -3.44 12.81 -11.16
CA LYS A 224 -4.86 12.54 -11.39
C LYS A 224 -5.63 12.46 -10.06
N PHE A 225 -6.91 12.81 -10.13
CA PHE A 225 -7.93 12.44 -9.13
C PHE A 225 -7.65 12.87 -7.69
N GLU A 226 -6.99 14.02 -7.49
CA GLU A 226 -6.61 14.56 -6.18
C GLU A 226 -7.76 14.69 -5.17
N THR A 227 -9.00 14.82 -5.63
CA THR A 227 -10.18 14.96 -4.76
C THR A 227 -10.69 13.64 -4.20
N VAL A 228 -10.24 12.50 -4.73
CA VAL A 228 -10.68 11.16 -4.31
C VAL A 228 -9.52 10.24 -3.90
N SER A 229 -8.28 10.65 -4.17
CA SER A 229 -7.07 9.93 -3.74
C SER A 229 -6.68 10.20 -2.27
N GLU A 230 -7.40 11.10 -1.59
CA GLU A 230 -7.24 11.44 -0.17
C GLU A 230 -5.80 11.79 0.23
N PHE A 231 -5.10 10.87 0.88
CA PHE A 231 -3.72 11.05 1.34
C PHE A 231 -2.67 10.37 0.45
N ASP A 232 -3.10 9.95 -0.75
CA ASP A 232 -2.26 9.53 -1.86
C ASP A 232 -2.31 10.57 -2.98
N ASP A 233 -1.24 10.62 -3.78
CA ASP A 233 -1.26 11.21 -5.11
C ASP A 233 -1.11 10.10 -6.16
N TRP A 234 -1.93 10.16 -7.21
CA TRP A 234 -1.94 9.19 -8.30
C TRP A 234 -1.41 9.81 -9.58
N TYR A 235 -0.50 9.10 -10.25
CA TYR A 235 0.28 9.62 -11.38
C TYR A 235 0.21 8.65 -12.56
N VAL A 236 0.03 9.20 -13.76
CA VAL A 236 0.05 8.44 -15.02
C VAL A 236 1.11 9.03 -15.95
N LYS A 237 1.93 8.21 -16.58
CA LYS A 237 2.95 8.66 -17.52
C LYS A 237 2.30 9.28 -18.76
N GLY A 238 2.81 10.44 -19.20
CA GLY A 238 2.21 11.21 -20.29
C GLY A 238 2.11 10.45 -21.62
N SER A 239 3.06 9.57 -21.93
CA SER A 239 3.02 8.72 -23.13
C SER A 239 1.84 7.72 -23.12
N SER A 240 1.50 7.16 -21.95
CA SER A 240 0.35 6.26 -21.79
C SER A 240 -0.98 6.97 -22.09
N LEU A 241 -1.07 8.27 -21.80
CA LEU A 241 -2.21 9.11 -22.16
C LEU A 241 -2.30 9.37 -23.67
N ALA A 242 -1.16 9.45 -24.37
CA ALA A 242 -1.12 9.66 -25.82
C ALA A 242 -1.55 8.41 -26.59
N LEU A 243 -1.15 7.21 -26.15
CA LEU A 243 -1.55 5.93 -26.78
C LEU A 243 -3.08 5.74 -26.77
N ARG A 244 -3.77 6.27 -25.75
CA ARG A 244 -5.23 6.23 -25.59
C ARG A 244 -6.01 7.12 -26.56
N ARG A 245 -5.37 8.18 -27.08
CA ARG A 245 -6.00 9.07 -28.07
C ARG A 245 -5.95 8.47 -29.48
N ARG A 246 -5.17 7.42 -29.71
CA ARG A 246 -5.16 6.70 -30.99
C ARG A 246 -6.37 5.77 -31.07
N PRO A 247 -7.08 5.75 -32.20
CA PRO A 247 -8.17 4.81 -32.45
C PRO A 247 -7.75 3.36 -32.16
N PRO A 248 -8.67 2.49 -31.69
CA PRO A 248 -8.36 1.09 -31.37
C PRO A 248 -7.70 0.30 -32.51
N GLU A 249 -7.95 0.70 -33.76
CA GLU A 249 -7.42 0.09 -34.98
C GLU A 249 -5.92 0.31 -35.17
N GLU A 250 -5.35 1.35 -34.55
CA GLU A 250 -3.92 1.71 -34.66
C GLU A 250 -3.06 1.10 -33.53
N GLN A 251 -3.68 0.51 -32.50
CA GLN A 251 -2.97 -0.01 -31.32
C GLN A 251 -2.42 -1.44 -31.52
N GLN A 252 -2.70 -2.08 -32.66
CA GLN A 252 -2.27 -3.46 -32.96
C GLN A 252 -1.24 -3.60 -34.08
N VAL A 253 -0.70 -2.49 -34.62
CA VAL A 253 0.24 -2.55 -35.74
C VAL A 253 1.55 -1.86 -35.36
N GLU A 254 2.49 -2.61 -34.79
CA GLU A 254 3.91 -2.26 -34.83
C GLU A 254 4.66 -3.32 -35.65
N ASN A 255 4.84 -3.04 -36.93
CA ASN A 255 5.93 -3.56 -37.75
C ASN A 255 6.80 -2.35 -38.16
N PRO A 256 8.14 -2.46 -38.14
CA PRO A 256 9.01 -1.32 -38.38
C PRO A 256 9.19 -1.10 -39.89
N GLY A 257 8.79 0.07 -40.38
CA GLY A 257 9.14 0.46 -41.75
C GLY A 257 8.49 1.77 -42.19
N GLY A 258 9.34 2.77 -42.46
CA GLY A 258 9.10 3.75 -43.52
C GLY A 258 8.46 5.09 -43.14
N GLU A 259 9.33 6.06 -42.90
CA GLU A 259 9.34 7.44 -43.43
C GLU A 259 8.18 8.44 -43.17
N HIS A 260 8.61 9.64 -42.78
CA HIS A 260 7.87 10.90 -42.57
C HIS A 260 7.19 11.44 -43.85
N PRO A 261 6.21 12.36 -43.73
CA PRO A 261 6.56 13.79 -43.76
C PRO A 261 5.81 14.69 -42.75
N GLU A 262 6.35 15.89 -42.62
CA GLU A 262 6.01 17.02 -41.76
C GLU A 262 4.69 17.74 -42.14
N GLY A 263 4.10 18.44 -41.16
CA GLY A 263 3.04 19.42 -41.37
C GLY A 263 2.70 20.19 -40.09
N ALA A 264 2.99 21.49 -40.08
CA ALA A 264 2.72 22.46 -39.02
C ALA A 264 1.23 22.72 -38.78
N VAL A 265 0.83 23.22 -37.60
CA VAL A 265 -0.14 24.35 -37.39
C VAL A 265 -0.18 24.82 -35.91
N GLU A 266 0.02 26.12 -35.77
CA GLU A 266 -0.45 27.17 -34.83
C GLU A 266 -0.70 26.97 -33.31
N GLN A 267 -0.21 27.98 -32.58
CA GLN A 267 -0.51 28.33 -31.20
C GLN A 267 -1.84 29.09 -31.09
N ILE A 268 -2.59 28.84 -30.02
CA ILE A 268 -3.56 29.80 -29.48
C ILE A 268 -3.44 29.83 -27.96
N GLY A 269 -3.13 31.02 -27.46
CA GLY A 269 -3.01 31.33 -26.04
C GLY A 269 -4.37 31.56 -25.38
N GLY A 270 -4.42 31.27 -24.08
CA GLY A 270 -5.53 31.63 -23.19
C GLY A 270 -5.05 31.64 -21.75
N GLU A 271 -5.20 32.79 -21.09
CA GLU A 271 -4.83 33.05 -19.69
C GLU A 271 -5.61 32.18 -18.69
N VAL A 272 -4.94 31.80 -17.61
CA VAL A 272 -5.52 31.06 -16.47
C VAL A 272 -5.66 32.01 -15.28
N PRO A 273 -6.86 32.21 -14.70
CA PRO A 273 -6.99 32.96 -13.46
C PRO A 273 -6.78 32.05 -12.23
N GLN A 274 -5.98 32.53 -11.26
CA GLN A 274 -5.88 31.97 -9.92
C GLN A 274 -7.16 32.27 -9.10
N PRO A 275 -7.46 31.47 -8.06
CA PRO A 275 -7.52 32.13 -6.76
C PRO A 275 -7.01 31.33 -5.56
N ALA A 276 -6.45 32.10 -4.63
CA ALA A 276 -6.00 31.72 -3.31
C ALA A 276 -7.17 31.34 -2.38
N ALA A 277 -7.18 30.11 -1.86
CA ALA A 277 -7.92 29.71 -0.66
C ALA A 277 -7.42 28.38 -0.03
N VAL A 278 -6.15 27.99 -0.24
CA VAL A 278 -5.69 26.61 0.00
C VAL A 278 -5.22 26.34 1.46
N HIS A 279 -4.95 27.37 2.26
CA HIS A 279 -4.28 27.16 3.55
C HIS A 279 -5.17 26.70 4.72
N ALA A 280 -6.48 27.00 4.72
CA ALA A 280 -7.38 26.59 5.81
C ALA A 280 -7.91 25.14 5.66
N ASP A 281 -8.01 24.65 4.42
CA ASP A 281 -8.55 23.32 4.09
C ASP A 281 -7.56 22.18 4.45
N ILE A 282 -6.25 22.44 4.31
CA ILE A 282 -5.20 21.46 4.60
C ILE A 282 -5.27 21.00 6.06
N HIS A 283 -5.38 21.90 7.05
CA HIS A 283 -5.42 21.51 8.46
C HIS A 283 -6.69 20.72 8.84
N LEU A 284 -7.82 20.97 8.17
CA LEU A 284 -9.08 20.27 8.42
C LEU A 284 -9.07 18.86 7.81
N ARG A 285 -8.57 18.73 6.58
CA ARG A 285 -8.32 17.43 5.93
C ARG A 285 -7.26 16.62 6.66
N HIS A 286 -6.23 17.28 7.18
CA HIS A 286 -5.17 16.68 7.99
C HIS A 286 -5.71 16.01 9.26
N ARG A 287 -6.64 16.65 10.00
CA ARG A 287 -7.28 16.03 11.19
C ARG A 287 -8.31 14.95 10.84
N ARG A 288 -8.99 15.07 9.69
CA ARG A 288 -9.96 14.06 9.22
C ARG A 288 -9.28 12.79 8.71
N GLY A 289 -8.21 12.91 7.91
CA GLY A 289 -7.46 11.77 7.38
C GLY A 289 -6.88 10.86 8.46
N VAL A 290 -6.28 11.43 9.51
CA VAL A 290 -5.75 10.67 10.66
C VAL A 290 -6.84 9.91 11.40
N ARG A 291 -7.98 10.58 11.67
CA ARG A 291 -9.10 9.97 12.38
C ARG A 291 -9.78 8.89 11.54
N GLN A 292 -9.90 9.08 10.23
CA GLN A 292 -10.50 8.12 9.30
C GLN A 292 -9.59 6.90 9.09
N ARG A 293 -8.26 7.10 8.97
CA ARG A 293 -7.28 6.01 8.88
C ARG A 293 -7.26 5.18 10.16
N LEU A 294 -7.19 5.81 11.35
CA LEU A 294 -7.26 5.10 12.63
C LEU A 294 -8.60 4.35 12.82
N GLN A 295 -9.73 4.93 12.38
CA GLN A 295 -11.03 4.26 12.44
C GLN A 295 -11.14 3.06 11.49
N LEU A 296 -10.56 3.14 10.29
CA LEU A 296 -10.51 2.02 9.34
C LEU A 296 -9.61 0.89 9.88
N LEU A 297 -8.42 1.22 10.38
CA LEU A 297 -7.46 0.26 10.95
C LEU A 297 -7.98 -0.41 12.25
N GLN A 298 -8.70 0.32 13.11
CA GLN A 298 -9.32 -0.22 14.33
C GLN A 298 -10.51 -1.16 14.02
N HIS A 299 -11.26 -0.91 12.95
CA HIS A 299 -12.38 -1.78 12.56
C HIS A 299 -11.93 -3.07 11.88
N ASP A 300 -10.86 -3.02 11.07
CA ASP A 300 -10.31 -4.24 10.44
C ASP A 300 -9.64 -5.15 11.47
N THR A 301 -8.98 -4.59 12.49
CA THR A 301 -8.45 -5.36 13.63
C THR A 301 -9.57 -5.99 14.47
N LEU A 302 -10.68 -5.29 14.74
CA LEU A 302 -11.85 -5.85 15.44
C LEU A 302 -12.57 -6.95 14.65
N SER A 303 -12.62 -6.83 13.31
CA SER A 303 -13.24 -7.83 12.42
C SER A 303 -12.48 -9.16 12.41
N ARG A 304 -11.18 -9.16 12.76
CA ARG A 304 -10.37 -10.39 12.92
C ARG A 304 -10.72 -11.20 14.18
N TRP A 305 -11.40 -10.62 15.16
CA TRP A 305 -11.75 -11.28 16.43
C TRP A 305 -13.16 -11.87 16.48
N ILE A 306 -13.99 -11.65 15.44
CA ILE A 306 -15.36 -12.18 15.37
C ILE A 306 -15.41 -13.30 14.33
N GLN A 307 -14.89 -14.48 14.70
CA GLN A 307 -15.23 -15.77 14.10
C GLN A 307 -16.14 -16.52 15.09
N PRO A 308 -17.36 -16.95 14.71
CA PRO A 308 -18.27 -17.59 15.65
C PRO A 308 -17.96 -19.08 15.75
N GLY A 309 -17.44 -19.54 16.88
CA GLY A 309 -17.24 -20.97 17.05
C GLY A 309 -16.61 -21.38 18.37
N PHE A 310 -17.33 -21.27 19.49
CA PHE A 310 -17.22 -22.24 20.58
C PHE A 310 -18.41 -22.12 21.53
N ARG A 311 -19.45 -22.94 21.31
CA ARG A 311 -20.47 -23.20 22.34
C ARG A 311 -19.81 -23.99 23.47
N ARG A 312 -19.61 -23.36 24.63
CA ARG A 312 -19.46 -24.09 25.90
C ARG A 312 -20.78 -24.03 26.66
N GLY A 313 -21.54 -25.11 26.57
CA GLY A 313 -22.53 -25.42 27.58
C GLY A 313 -21.82 -25.73 28.91
N ARG A 314 -22.38 -25.23 30.01
CA ARG A 314 -22.52 -25.97 31.28
C ARG A 314 -23.29 -25.12 32.29
N THR A 315 -24.51 -25.59 32.56
CA THR A 315 -25.06 -25.88 33.89
C THR A 315 -24.72 -24.93 35.03
N ALA A 316 -25.79 -24.31 35.53
CA ALA A 316 -25.88 -23.65 36.82
C ALA A 316 -25.40 -24.55 37.98
N CYS A 317 -24.66 -23.96 38.93
CA CYS A 317 -24.76 -24.36 40.32
C CYS A 317 -24.48 -23.15 41.23
N ARG A 318 -25.40 -22.96 42.17
CA ARG A 318 -25.43 -21.91 43.20
C ARG A 318 -24.32 -22.09 44.24
N SER A 319 -24.08 -20.98 44.93
CA SER A 319 -23.75 -20.84 46.36
C SER A 319 -22.30 -20.47 46.75
N GLY A 320 -22.23 -19.36 47.49
CA GLY A 320 -21.47 -19.27 48.75
C GLY A 320 -19.96 -19.06 48.68
N LYS A 321 -19.51 -17.80 48.65
CA LYS A 321 -18.16 -17.44 49.12
C LYS A 321 -18.21 -16.97 50.58
N ARG A 322 -17.61 -17.74 51.50
CA ARG A 322 -17.08 -17.26 52.78
C ARG A 322 -15.55 -17.41 52.80
N ARG A 323 -14.91 -16.26 53.01
CA ARG A 323 -13.65 -15.94 53.70
C ARG A 323 -12.61 -17.02 54.05
N THR A 324 -11.36 -16.63 53.73
CA THR A 324 -10.13 -16.58 54.56
C THR A 324 -9.16 -17.76 54.68
N ARG A 325 -7.88 -17.41 54.40
CA ARG A 325 -6.64 -17.59 55.18
C ARG A 325 -5.60 -18.66 54.74
N ARG A 326 -4.39 -18.10 54.54
CA ARG A 326 -3.04 -18.47 55.01
C ARG A 326 -2.23 -19.58 54.29
N CYS A 327 -1.10 -19.08 53.76
CA CYS A 327 0.29 -19.56 53.79
C CYS A 327 0.59 -20.99 54.30
N ALA A 328 1.37 -21.74 53.50
CA ALA A 328 2.70 -22.24 53.87
C ALA A 328 3.34 -22.98 52.68
N SER A 329 4.57 -22.60 52.31
CA SER A 329 5.58 -23.52 51.74
C SER A 329 6.29 -24.20 52.94
N PRO A 330 6.95 -25.37 52.82
CA PRO A 330 8.23 -25.46 52.11
C PRO A 330 8.58 -26.84 51.50
N ALA A 331 9.67 -26.84 50.72
CA ALA A 331 10.82 -27.75 50.83
C ALA A 331 11.28 -28.41 49.51
N ARG A 332 12.58 -28.23 49.28
CA ARG A 332 13.44 -28.73 48.21
C ARG A 332 13.74 -30.23 48.40
N ARG A 333 14.11 -30.91 47.30
CA ARG A 333 15.30 -31.79 47.20
C ARG A 333 15.68 -31.99 45.73
N ASP A 334 16.98 -31.97 45.50
CA ASP A 334 17.72 -31.95 44.23
C ASP A 334 18.42 -33.35 44.04
N PRO A 335 19.34 -33.60 43.09
CA PRO A 335 19.20 -34.66 42.10
C PRO A 335 20.29 -35.75 42.14
N GLY A 336 20.14 -36.77 41.29
CA GLY A 336 21.20 -37.71 40.86
C GLY A 336 20.66 -38.57 39.72
N SER A 337 21.42 -39.20 38.82
CA SER A 337 22.82 -39.11 38.38
C SER A 337 22.98 -40.12 37.21
N SER A 338 24.14 -40.08 36.54
CA SER A 338 24.63 -40.97 35.46
C SER A 338 24.05 -40.66 34.06
N ARG A 339 24.80 -40.13 33.07
CA ARG A 339 26.07 -40.54 32.41
C ARG A 339 26.05 -41.96 31.85
N TYR A 340 25.94 -42.07 30.52
CA TYR A 340 26.91 -42.81 29.71
C TYR A 340 27.03 -42.18 28.31
N ARG A 341 28.30 -41.92 27.93
CA ARG A 341 28.82 -41.61 26.58
C ARG A 341 28.73 -42.90 25.72
N GLN A 342 28.92 -42.98 24.40
CA GLN A 342 29.79 -42.28 23.45
C GLN A 342 29.52 -42.87 22.04
N SER A 343 29.70 -42.04 20.98
CA SER A 343 30.29 -42.30 19.62
C SER A 343 30.00 -43.62 18.86
N TRP A 344 29.77 -43.65 17.55
CA TRP A 344 30.64 -43.26 16.41
C TRP A 344 29.76 -43.06 15.14
N ARG A 345 29.87 -41.94 14.40
CA ARG A 345 30.62 -41.73 13.13
C ARG A 345 30.41 -42.79 12.04
N ALA A 346 29.77 -42.38 10.95
CA ALA A 346 30.31 -42.35 9.59
C ALA A 346 29.60 -41.23 8.81
#